data_AF-A0A182Y2W8-F1
#
_entry.id   AF-A0A182Y2W8-F1
#
_cell.length_a   1.000
_cell.length_b   1.000
_cell.length_c   1.000
_cell.angle_alpha   90.00
_cell.angle_beta   90.00
_cell.angle_gamma   90.00
#
_symmetry.space_group_name_H-M   'P 1'
#
loop_
_entity.id
_entity.type
_entity.pdbx_description
1 polymer ?
#
loop_
_entity_poly.entity_id
_entity_poly.type
_entity_poly.pdbx_seq_one_letter_code
_entity_poly.pdbx_strand_id
1 'polypeptide(L)'
;MEFNTWSWAVTDPRDGRRVALKKLPNVFQSLVSSKRVFRELKMLCFFKHENVLSALDILQPPHLDFFQEIFRFFHSTIPRTVVDQIFLNPLFRNTNQNSYVITELLQSDLHKIIVSPQHLSADHIKVFLYQILRGLKYLHSARILHRDIKPGNLLVNSNCVLKICDFGLARVEEPDQSKHMTQEVVTQYYRAPEILMGARHYSAAVDVWSVGCIFGELLGRRILFQAQSPVQQLELITELLGTPSLEDMRHACEGARSHMLRRAPKPRSLTALYTLSTHATHEAVHLLCQMLVFDPDKRISVIDALAHPYVDEGRLRYHSCMCKCCYTTSAGMRQYTGEFEPSATQAFDDLWERKLTSVQQVKGKRRKS
;
A
#
# COMPACT_ATOMS: atom_id res chain seq x y z
N MET A 1 3.30 -20.67 -10.47
CA MET A 1 3.78 -20.65 -9.08
C MET A 1 3.01 -19.54 -8.36
N GLU A 2 2.33 -19.84 -7.27
CA GLU A 2 1.70 -18.81 -6.41
C GLU A 2 2.82 -18.09 -5.65
N PHE A 3 2.82 -16.76 -5.68
CA PHE A 3 3.87 -15.95 -5.03
C PHE A 3 3.30 -14.97 -3.99
N ASN A 4 1.98 -14.76 -4.01
CA ASN A 4 1.21 -14.02 -3.02
C ASN A 4 -0.23 -14.59 -3.00
N THR A 5 -0.96 -14.45 -1.89
CA THR A 5 -2.31 -15.03 -1.75
C THR A 5 -3.19 -14.60 -2.94
N TRP A 6 -3.72 -15.56 -3.70
CA TRP A 6 -4.56 -15.31 -4.89
C TRP A 6 -3.85 -14.67 -6.10
N SER A 7 -2.52 -14.70 -6.15
CA SER A 7 -1.74 -14.16 -7.27
C SER A 7 -0.73 -15.18 -7.82
N TRP A 8 -0.76 -15.37 -9.14
CA TRP A 8 0.10 -16.32 -9.85
C TRP A 8 0.99 -15.62 -10.86
N ALA A 9 2.25 -16.04 -10.94
CA ALA A 9 3.13 -15.66 -12.04
C ALA A 9 2.77 -16.52 -13.26
N VAL A 10 2.40 -15.88 -14.37
CA VAL A 10 2.01 -16.51 -15.63
C VAL A 10 2.75 -15.87 -16.80
N THR A 11 2.76 -16.53 -17.96
CA THR A 11 3.30 -15.98 -19.21
C THR A 11 2.14 -15.54 -20.10
N ASP A 12 2.16 -14.29 -20.55
CA ASP A 12 1.19 -13.77 -21.52
C ASP A 12 1.47 -14.42 -22.89
N PRO A 13 0.50 -15.15 -23.48
CA PRO A 13 0.71 -15.86 -24.73
C PRO A 13 0.79 -14.92 -25.95
N ARG A 14 0.38 -13.65 -25.81
CA ARG A 14 0.37 -12.68 -26.91
C ARG A 14 1.77 -12.18 -27.25
N ASP A 15 2.61 -12.01 -26.24
CA ASP A 15 3.95 -11.42 -26.37
C ASP A 15 5.05 -12.18 -25.62
N GLY A 16 4.71 -13.28 -24.93
CA GLY A 16 5.64 -14.11 -24.17
C GLY A 16 6.12 -13.51 -22.86
N ARG A 17 5.57 -12.36 -22.42
CA ARG A 17 6.05 -11.68 -21.20
C ARG A 17 5.51 -12.34 -19.93
N ARG A 18 6.32 -12.37 -18.87
CA ARG A 18 5.88 -12.82 -17.55
C ARG A 18 5.08 -11.71 -16.85
N VAL A 19 3.89 -12.06 -16.37
CA VAL A 19 2.94 -11.15 -15.72
C VAL A 19 2.38 -11.77 -14.44
N ALA A 20 1.77 -10.95 -13.59
CA ALA A 20 1.05 -11.38 -12.41
C ALA A 20 -0.46 -11.42 -12.71
N LEU A 21 -1.08 -12.58 -12.55
CA LEU A 21 -2.52 -12.77 -12.61
C LEU A 21 -3.09 -12.78 -11.19
N LYS A 22 -3.85 -11.75 -10.83
CA LYS A 22 -4.51 -11.64 -9.52
C LYS A 22 -5.98 -12.03 -9.64
N LYS A 23 -6.44 -12.97 -8.81
CA LYS A 23 -7.86 -13.28 -8.65
C LYS A 23 -8.48 -12.33 -7.64
N LEU A 24 -9.65 -11.79 -8.00
CA LEU A 24 -10.51 -11.00 -7.12
C LEU A 24 -11.71 -11.88 -6.72
N PRO A 25 -11.64 -12.57 -5.56
CA PRO A 25 -12.67 -13.51 -5.16
C PRO A 25 -13.93 -12.80 -4.63
N ASN A 26 -15.05 -13.54 -4.57
CA ASN A 26 -16.25 -13.17 -3.81
C ASN A 26 -16.86 -11.81 -4.18
N VAL A 27 -16.76 -11.42 -5.46
CA VAL A 27 -17.18 -10.10 -5.95
C VAL A 27 -18.64 -9.79 -5.64
N PHE A 28 -19.50 -10.80 -5.48
CA PHE A 28 -20.94 -10.64 -5.25
C PHE A 28 -21.46 -11.22 -3.93
N GLN A 29 -20.57 -11.55 -2.98
CA GLN A 29 -20.99 -12.13 -1.70
C GLN A 29 -21.69 -11.09 -0.81
N SER A 30 -21.20 -9.85 -0.82
CA SER A 30 -21.81 -8.73 -0.09
C SER A 30 -21.57 -7.42 -0.82
N LEU A 31 -22.40 -6.40 -0.56
CA LEU A 31 -22.20 -5.06 -1.13
C LEU A 31 -20.86 -4.45 -0.72
N VAL A 32 -20.40 -4.72 0.50
CA VAL A 32 -19.10 -4.24 1.01
C VAL A 32 -17.96 -4.88 0.20
N SER A 33 -17.98 -6.21 0.05
CA SER A 33 -16.98 -6.94 -0.75
C SER A 33 -16.99 -6.49 -2.22
N SER A 34 -18.18 -6.29 -2.81
CA SER A 34 -18.32 -5.74 -4.16
C SER A 34 -17.66 -4.37 -4.28
N LYS A 35 -17.96 -3.44 -3.37
CA LYS A 35 -17.36 -2.09 -3.38
C LYS A 35 -15.85 -2.14 -3.29
N ARG A 36 -15.28 -3.00 -2.43
CA ARG A 36 -13.82 -3.17 -2.31
C ARG A 36 -13.19 -3.64 -3.61
N VAL A 37 -13.74 -4.69 -4.24
CA VAL A 37 -13.22 -5.22 -5.51
C VAL A 37 -13.32 -4.20 -6.64
N PHE A 38 -14.47 -3.53 -6.77
CA PHE A 38 -14.65 -2.51 -7.81
C PHE A 38 -13.72 -1.31 -7.60
N ARG A 39 -13.48 -0.91 -6.35
CA ARG A 39 -12.56 0.18 -6.03
C ARG A 39 -11.15 -0.17 -6.44
N GLU A 40 -10.69 -1.35 -6.06
CA GLU A 40 -9.37 -1.84 -6.43
C GLU A 40 -9.20 -1.86 -7.96
N LEU A 41 -10.16 -2.43 -8.68
CA LEU A 41 -10.09 -2.52 -10.14
C LEU A 41 -10.10 -1.14 -10.80
N LYS A 42 -10.98 -0.22 -10.36
CA LYS A 42 -11.04 1.15 -10.88
C LYS A 42 -9.73 1.91 -10.62
N MET A 43 -9.15 1.77 -9.44
CA MET A 43 -7.88 2.42 -9.08
C MET A 43 -6.70 1.84 -9.85
N LEU A 44 -6.61 0.52 -10.02
CA LEU A 44 -5.58 -0.14 -10.84
C LEU A 44 -5.63 0.32 -12.31
N CYS A 45 -6.81 0.57 -12.86
CA CYS A 45 -6.95 1.11 -14.22
C CYS A 45 -6.59 2.59 -14.31
N PHE A 46 -6.94 3.37 -13.29
CA PHE A 46 -6.84 4.83 -13.28
C PHE A 46 -5.40 5.30 -13.05
N PHE A 47 -4.71 4.77 -12.04
CA PHE A 47 -3.38 5.28 -11.69
C PHE A 47 -2.33 4.86 -12.71
N LYS A 48 -1.46 5.81 -13.08
CA LYS A 48 -0.32 5.62 -13.98
C LYS A 48 0.91 6.26 -13.33
N HIS A 49 1.64 5.49 -12.53
CA HIS A 49 2.83 5.96 -11.83
C HIS A 49 3.83 4.81 -11.62
N GLU A 50 5.14 5.10 -11.63
CA GLU A 50 6.16 4.04 -11.51
C GLU A 50 6.14 3.32 -10.16
N ASN A 51 5.69 3.99 -9.09
CA ASN A 51 5.62 3.42 -7.74
C ASN A 51 4.20 3.09 -7.26
N VAL A 52 3.22 3.06 -8.17
CA VAL A 52 1.84 2.63 -7.89
C VAL A 52 1.51 1.51 -8.87
N LEU A 53 0.93 0.41 -8.41
CA LEU A 53 0.59 -0.72 -9.28
C LEU A 53 -0.53 -0.32 -10.24
N SER A 54 -0.39 -0.69 -11.52
CA SER A 54 -1.41 -0.46 -12.55
C SER A 54 -1.83 -1.79 -13.17
N ALA A 55 -3.09 -1.87 -13.60
CA ALA A 55 -3.56 -2.95 -14.45
C ALA A 55 -2.91 -2.84 -15.84
N LEU A 56 -2.39 -3.96 -16.33
CA LEU A 56 -2.02 -4.15 -17.73
C LEU A 56 -3.24 -4.58 -18.54
N ASP A 57 -4.07 -5.46 -17.97
CA ASP A 57 -5.25 -5.99 -18.64
C ASP A 57 -6.27 -6.52 -17.60
N ILE A 58 -7.53 -6.71 -18.02
CA ILE A 58 -8.60 -7.29 -17.20
C ILE A 58 -9.22 -8.46 -17.95
N LEU A 59 -9.19 -9.64 -17.34
CA LEU A 59 -9.82 -10.82 -17.91
C LEU A 59 -11.25 -10.97 -17.40
N GLN A 60 -12.19 -10.98 -18.34
CA GLN A 60 -13.59 -11.31 -18.10
C GLN A 60 -13.94 -12.60 -18.85
N PRO A 61 -13.92 -13.78 -18.22
CA PRO A 61 -14.35 -14.99 -18.90
C PRO A 61 -15.89 -14.95 -19.10
N PRO A 62 -16.39 -15.09 -20.35
CA PRO A 62 -17.82 -15.03 -20.63
C PRO A 62 -18.57 -16.32 -20.22
N HIS A 63 -17.95 -17.49 -20.31
CA HIS A 63 -18.52 -18.81 -19.95
C HIS A 63 -17.44 -19.82 -19.50
N LEU A 64 -17.83 -20.92 -18.84
CA LEU A 64 -16.94 -22.02 -18.41
C LEU A 64 -16.22 -22.71 -19.59
N ASP A 65 -16.88 -22.85 -20.74
CA ASP A 65 -16.33 -23.54 -21.91
C ASP A 65 -15.21 -22.74 -22.60
N PHE A 66 -15.28 -21.40 -22.54
CA PHE A 66 -14.19 -20.52 -22.99
C PHE A 66 -12.92 -20.67 -22.12
N PHE A 67 -13.10 -21.10 -20.87
CA PHE A 67 -12.00 -21.44 -19.98
C PHE A 67 -11.30 -22.75 -20.40
N GLN A 68 -12.01 -23.69 -21.07
CA GLN A 68 -11.39 -24.89 -21.68
C GLN A 68 -10.57 -24.55 -22.94
N GLU A 69 -10.96 -23.52 -23.70
CA GLU A 69 -10.16 -23.01 -24.84
C GLU A 69 -8.93 -22.24 -24.40
N ILE A 70 -9.06 -21.34 -23.42
CA ILE A 70 -7.93 -20.72 -22.72
C ILE A 70 -7.01 -21.84 -22.17
N PHE A 71 -7.57 -22.86 -21.50
CA PHE A 71 -6.84 -24.03 -21.01
C PHE A 71 -6.08 -24.82 -22.09
N ARG A 72 -6.65 -25.02 -23.29
CA ARG A 72 -5.94 -25.64 -24.42
C ARG A 72 -4.79 -24.78 -24.93
N PHE A 73 -4.95 -23.45 -24.91
CA PHE A 73 -3.91 -22.49 -25.30
C PHE A 73 -2.76 -22.38 -24.28
N PHE A 74 -3.05 -22.51 -22.98
CA PHE A 74 -2.08 -22.40 -21.89
C PHE A 74 -1.43 -23.73 -21.48
N HIS A 75 -1.80 -24.86 -22.10
CA HIS A 75 -1.40 -26.22 -21.75
C HIS A 75 0.11 -26.51 -21.94
N SER A 76 0.85 -25.64 -22.64
CA SER A 76 2.31 -25.75 -22.77
C SER A 76 3.09 -25.02 -21.67
N THR A 77 2.45 -24.15 -20.88
CA THR A 77 3.18 -23.14 -20.07
C THR A 77 2.71 -23.03 -18.61
N ILE A 78 1.58 -23.65 -18.23
CA ILE A 78 1.13 -23.73 -16.83
C ILE A 78 1.44 -25.14 -16.27
N PRO A 79 2.15 -25.27 -15.13
CA PRO A 79 2.39 -26.57 -14.51
C PRO A 79 1.07 -27.29 -14.20
N ARG A 80 0.97 -28.59 -14.53
CA ARG A 80 -0.22 -29.44 -14.27
C ARG A 80 -0.78 -29.27 -12.86
N THR A 81 0.07 -29.11 -11.86
CA THR A 81 -0.32 -28.91 -10.45
C THR A 81 -1.15 -27.65 -10.19
N VAL A 82 -0.89 -26.56 -10.92
CA VAL A 82 -1.65 -25.29 -10.80
C VAL A 82 -2.99 -25.42 -11.53
N VAL A 83 -2.98 -26.10 -12.68
CA VAL A 83 -4.18 -26.44 -13.44
C VAL A 83 -5.10 -27.32 -12.59
N ASP A 84 -4.57 -28.37 -11.98
CA ASP A 84 -5.32 -29.27 -11.11
C ASP A 84 -5.88 -28.54 -9.87
N GLN A 85 -5.14 -27.60 -9.27
CA GLN A 85 -5.64 -26.77 -8.16
C GLN A 85 -6.73 -25.78 -8.56
N ILE A 86 -6.72 -25.28 -9.80
CA ILE A 86 -7.74 -24.37 -10.34
C ILE A 86 -8.98 -25.13 -10.81
N PHE A 87 -8.85 -26.35 -11.36
CA PHE A 87 -9.95 -27.10 -11.97
C PHE A 87 -10.54 -28.20 -11.07
N LEU A 88 -9.77 -28.84 -10.19
CA LEU A 88 -10.26 -29.90 -9.30
C LEU A 88 -10.75 -29.37 -7.95
N ASN A 89 -10.50 -28.11 -7.63
CA ASN A 89 -11.04 -27.53 -6.42
C ASN A 89 -12.55 -27.23 -6.64
N PRO A 90 -13.47 -27.90 -5.93
CA PRO A 90 -14.91 -27.79 -6.17
C PRO A 90 -15.45 -26.36 -5.96
N LEU A 91 -14.67 -25.45 -5.35
CA LEU A 91 -14.96 -24.01 -5.28
C LEU A 91 -14.93 -23.29 -6.65
N PHE A 92 -14.35 -23.87 -7.70
CA PHE A 92 -14.25 -23.27 -9.03
C PHE A 92 -15.41 -23.62 -9.98
N ARG A 93 -16.30 -24.56 -9.64
CA ARG A 93 -17.47 -24.88 -10.50
C ARG A 93 -18.54 -23.78 -10.55
N ASN A 94 -18.35 -22.64 -9.87
CA ASN A 94 -19.34 -21.56 -9.75
C ASN A 94 -18.81 -20.19 -10.26
N THR A 95 -18.22 -20.16 -11.46
CA THR A 95 -17.42 -19.02 -12.01
C THR A 95 -18.17 -17.73 -12.37
N ASN A 96 -19.49 -17.61 -12.14
CA ASN A 96 -20.20 -16.34 -12.34
C ASN A 96 -19.79 -15.23 -11.34
N GLN A 97 -18.86 -15.49 -10.41
CA GLN A 97 -18.57 -14.60 -9.28
C GLN A 97 -17.14 -14.05 -9.15
N ASN A 98 -16.21 -14.44 -10.01
CA ASN A 98 -14.80 -13.99 -9.90
C ASN A 98 -14.40 -13.07 -11.06
N SER A 99 -13.47 -12.15 -10.79
CA SER A 99 -12.81 -11.30 -11.79
C SER A 99 -11.30 -11.47 -11.66
N TYR A 100 -10.56 -11.30 -12.75
CA TYR A 100 -9.11 -11.43 -12.75
C TYR A 100 -8.46 -10.19 -13.37
N VAL A 101 -7.37 -9.73 -12.78
CA VAL A 101 -6.61 -8.58 -13.25
C VAL A 101 -5.18 -9.02 -13.54
N ILE A 102 -4.67 -8.62 -14.70
CA ILE A 102 -3.28 -8.80 -15.08
C ILE A 102 -2.51 -7.53 -14.72
N THR A 103 -1.40 -7.71 -14.02
CA THR A 103 -0.48 -6.64 -13.62
C THR A 103 0.95 -7.04 -13.96
N GLU A 104 1.88 -6.10 -13.84
CA GLU A 104 3.30 -6.45 -13.94
C GLU A 104 3.71 -7.41 -12.83
N LEU A 105 4.65 -8.31 -13.13
CA LEU A 105 5.12 -9.28 -12.15
C LEU A 105 6.19 -8.65 -11.24
N LEU A 106 5.85 -8.48 -9.97
CA LEU A 106 6.82 -8.21 -8.89
C LEU A 106 6.97 -9.48 -8.05
N GLN A 107 8.22 -9.95 -7.89
CA GLN A 107 8.52 -11.28 -7.37
C GLN A 107 8.25 -11.42 -5.87
N SER A 108 8.26 -10.32 -5.12
CA SER A 108 8.12 -10.33 -3.67
C SER A 108 7.31 -9.12 -3.20
N ASP A 109 7.08 -9.08 -1.89
CA ASP A 109 6.64 -7.93 -1.13
C ASP A 109 7.74 -7.52 -0.14
N LEU A 110 7.65 -6.29 0.37
CA LEU A 110 8.65 -5.73 1.27
C LEU A 110 8.68 -6.48 2.62
N HIS A 111 7.56 -7.06 3.05
CA HIS A 111 7.52 -7.87 4.28
C HIS A 111 8.50 -9.05 4.18
N LYS A 112 8.43 -9.83 3.09
CA LYS A 112 9.36 -10.93 2.83
C LYS A 112 10.81 -10.46 2.77
N ILE A 113 11.08 -9.30 2.18
CA ILE A 113 12.45 -8.74 2.16
C ILE A 113 12.94 -8.41 3.57
N ILE A 114 12.09 -7.81 4.41
CA ILE A 114 12.40 -7.43 5.81
C ILE A 114 12.69 -8.64 6.69
N VAL A 115 11.95 -9.74 6.53
CA VAL A 115 12.13 -10.94 7.38
C VAL A 115 13.14 -11.93 6.83
N SER A 116 13.57 -11.78 5.57
CA SER A 116 14.57 -12.67 4.95
C SER A 116 15.96 -12.52 5.58
N PRO A 117 16.88 -13.48 5.38
CA PRO A 117 18.28 -13.31 5.76
C PRO A 117 19.07 -12.39 4.82
N GLN A 118 18.46 -11.86 3.75
CA GLN A 118 19.16 -11.00 2.80
C GLN A 118 19.59 -9.69 3.48
N HIS A 119 20.85 -9.30 3.25
CA HIS A 119 21.38 -8.07 3.79
C HIS A 119 20.70 -6.84 3.17
N LEU A 120 20.19 -5.95 4.02
CA LEU A 120 19.55 -4.70 3.63
C LEU A 120 20.48 -3.53 3.96
N SER A 121 21.24 -3.05 2.96
CA SER A 121 22.13 -1.90 3.12
C SER A 121 21.36 -0.59 3.31
N ALA A 122 22.06 0.45 3.78
CA ALA A 122 21.51 1.80 3.88
C ALA A 122 20.92 2.31 2.56
N ASP A 123 21.57 2.00 1.44
CA ASP A 123 21.09 2.39 0.11
C ASP A 123 19.73 1.76 -0.23
N HIS A 124 19.54 0.47 0.09
CA HIS A 124 18.26 -0.19 -0.10
C HIS A 124 17.16 0.49 0.73
N ILE A 125 17.45 0.83 1.99
CA ILE A 125 16.50 1.52 2.89
C ILE A 125 16.09 2.88 2.30
N LYS A 126 17.07 3.71 1.89
CA LYS A 126 16.81 5.03 1.31
C LYS A 126 16.00 4.95 0.02
N VAL A 127 16.33 4.01 -0.86
CA VAL A 127 15.63 3.82 -2.14
C VAL A 127 14.22 3.27 -1.95
N PHE A 128 14.00 2.35 -1.01
CA PHE A 128 12.64 1.89 -0.69
C PHE A 128 11.80 3.02 -0.08
N LEU A 129 12.34 3.74 0.90
CA LEU A 129 11.65 4.87 1.52
C LEU A 129 11.28 5.94 0.49
N TYR A 130 12.21 6.33 -0.38
CA TYR A 130 11.96 7.29 -1.47
C TYR A 130 10.81 6.84 -2.37
N GLN A 131 10.83 5.60 -2.85
CA GLN A 131 9.79 5.09 -3.75
C GLN A 131 8.41 5.01 -3.08
N ILE A 132 8.34 4.68 -1.79
CA ILE A 132 7.08 4.68 -1.02
C ILE A 132 6.53 6.10 -0.92
N LEU A 133 7.34 7.07 -0.50
CA LEU A 133 6.92 8.47 -0.38
C LEU A 133 6.53 9.06 -1.73
N ARG A 134 7.29 8.75 -2.80
CA ARG A 134 6.99 9.19 -4.16
C ARG A 134 5.65 8.65 -4.66
N GLY A 135 5.36 7.36 -4.41
CA GLY A 135 4.07 6.76 -4.72
C GLY A 135 2.92 7.37 -3.92
N LEU A 136 3.13 7.66 -2.63
CA LEU A 136 2.13 8.32 -1.80
C LEU A 136 1.87 9.77 -2.22
N LYS A 137 2.89 10.56 -2.59
CA LYS A 137 2.68 11.92 -3.14
C LYS A 137 1.73 11.88 -4.33
N TYR A 138 1.94 10.94 -5.25
CA TYR A 138 1.07 10.76 -6.40
C TYR A 138 -0.38 10.43 -5.98
N LEU A 139 -0.58 9.46 -5.08
CA LEU A 139 -1.91 9.10 -4.58
C LEU A 139 -2.60 10.26 -3.85
N HIS A 140 -1.89 10.95 -2.95
CA HIS A 140 -2.40 12.08 -2.18
C HIS A 140 -2.78 13.25 -3.09
N SER A 141 -2.02 13.51 -4.15
CA SER A 141 -2.39 14.52 -5.16
C SER A 141 -3.66 14.14 -5.96
N ALA A 142 -3.98 12.85 -6.07
CA ALA A 142 -5.25 12.36 -6.61
C ALA A 142 -6.40 12.37 -5.58
N ARG A 143 -6.16 12.92 -4.37
CA ARG A 143 -7.04 12.93 -3.20
C ARG A 143 -7.34 11.55 -2.64
N ILE A 144 -6.40 10.62 -2.74
CA ILE A 144 -6.58 9.22 -2.32
C ILE A 144 -5.78 8.90 -1.07
N LEU A 145 -6.48 8.51 -0.01
CA LEU A 145 -5.92 7.95 1.21
C LEU A 145 -5.84 6.43 1.06
N HIS A 146 -4.66 5.84 1.23
CA HIS A 146 -4.52 4.39 1.07
C HIS A 146 -5.07 3.62 2.28
N ARG A 147 -4.79 4.09 3.51
CA ARG A 147 -5.30 3.59 4.80
C ARG A 147 -4.91 2.14 5.18
N ASP A 148 -4.05 1.50 4.39
CA ASP A 148 -3.54 0.14 4.65
C ASP A 148 -2.12 0.00 4.10
N ILE A 149 -1.30 1.05 4.28
CA ILE A 149 0.12 0.99 3.96
C ILE A 149 0.81 0.09 4.98
N LYS A 150 1.39 -1.00 4.48
CA LYS A 150 2.13 -2.01 5.25
C LYS A 150 3.10 -2.74 4.33
N PRO A 151 4.16 -3.39 4.84
CA PRO A 151 5.16 -4.05 4.00
C PRO A 151 4.60 -5.09 3.03
N GLY A 152 3.51 -5.80 3.39
CA GLY A 152 2.84 -6.76 2.52
C GLY A 152 2.10 -6.14 1.31
N ASN A 153 1.78 -4.84 1.36
CA ASN A 153 1.13 -4.08 0.29
C ASN A 153 2.13 -3.27 -0.56
N LEU A 154 3.43 -3.48 -0.34
CA LEU A 154 4.53 -2.85 -1.07
C LEU A 154 5.25 -3.93 -1.86
N LEU A 155 4.86 -4.11 -3.12
CA LEU A 155 5.45 -5.11 -4.00
C LEU A 155 6.83 -4.67 -4.46
N VAL A 156 7.76 -5.62 -4.59
CA VAL A 156 9.15 -5.37 -4.97
C VAL A 156 9.67 -6.41 -5.95
N ASN A 157 10.55 -5.99 -6.86
CA ASN A 157 11.25 -6.88 -7.78
C ASN A 157 12.75 -6.99 -7.46
N SER A 158 13.46 -7.85 -8.19
CA SER A 158 14.92 -8.07 -8.04
C SER A 158 15.76 -6.82 -8.29
N ASN A 159 15.22 -5.83 -9.01
CA ASN A 159 15.88 -4.56 -9.28
C ASN A 159 15.53 -3.49 -8.24
N CYS A 160 14.97 -3.89 -7.08
CA CYS A 160 14.51 -3.01 -6.02
C CYS A 160 13.46 -1.96 -6.46
N VAL A 161 12.78 -2.17 -7.59
CA VAL A 161 11.63 -1.33 -7.97
C VAL A 161 10.47 -1.70 -7.07
N LEU A 162 9.87 -0.69 -6.44
CA LEU A 162 8.78 -0.83 -5.48
C LEU A 162 7.49 -0.22 -6.03
N LYS A 163 6.37 -0.93 -5.80
CA LYS A 163 5.03 -0.48 -6.17
C LYS A 163 4.02 -0.70 -5.05
N ILE A 164 3.27 0.34 -4.73
CA ILE A 164 2.14 0.29 -3.80
C ILE A 164 0.97 -0.45 -4.46
N CYS A 165 0.34 -1.39 -3.74
CA CYS A 165 -0.81 -2.16 -4.21
C CYS A 165 -1.88 -2.33 -3.11
N ASP A 166 -2.99 -2.99 -3.46
CA ASP A 166 -4.13 -3.28 -2.58
C ASP A 166 -4.93 -2.04 -2.14
N PHE A 167 -5.67 -1.49 -3.12
CA PHE A 167 -6.56 -0.35 -2.92
C PHE A 167 -7.95 -0.74 -2.39
N GLY A 168 -8.14 -1.98 -1.94
CA GLY A 168 -9.42 -2.48 -1.45
C GLY A 168 -9.96 -1.72 -0.23
N LEU A 169 -9.08 -1.00 0.48
CA LEU A 169 -9.39 -0.14 1.61
C LEU A 169 -9.10 1.33 1.34
N ALA A 170 -8.62 1.73 0.17
CA ALA A 170 -8.38 3.13 -0.14
C ALA A 170 -9.69 3.93 -0.18
N ARG A 171 -9.63 5.26 0.04
CA ARG A 171 -10.78 6.16 -0.06
C ARG A 171 -10.37 7.52 -0.62
N VAL A 172 -11.31 8.18 -1.29
CA VAL A 172 -11.20 9.62 -1.56
C VAL A 172 -11.26 10.38 -0.25
N GLU A 173 -10.38 11.34 -0.08
CA GLU A 173 -10.36 12.26 1.05
C GLU A 173 -11.69 13.03 1.10
N GLU A 174 -12.36 12.99 2.26
CA GLU A 174 -13.61 13.71 2.47
C GLU A 174 -13.30 15.13 2.97
N PRO A 175 -13.57 16.17 2.16
CA PRO A 175 -13.26 17.56 2.55
C PRO A 175 -14.17 18.06 3.68
N ASP A 176 -15.36 17.48 3.83
CA ASP A 176 -16.30 17.84 4.88
C ASP A 176 -15.96 17.13 6.19
N GLN A 177 -15.38 17.88 7.14
CA GLN A 177 -14.99 17.37 8.46
C GLN A 177 -16.17 16.88 9.30
N SER A 178 -17.41 17.26 8.96
CA SER A 178 -18.60 16.78 9.67
C SER A 178 -18.95 15.34 9.33
N LYS A 179 -18.46 14.82 8.19
CA LYS A 179 -18.76 13.45 7.75
C LYS A 179 -17.81 12.44 8.35
N HIS A 180 -18.39 11.34 8.81
CA HIS A 180 -17.63 10.23 9.38
C HIS A 180 -16.95 9.40 8.30
N MET A 181 -15.68 9.10 8.52
CA MET A 181 -14.91 8.17 7.71
C MET A 181 -14.93 6.76 8.33
N THR A 182 -15.12 5.73 7.50
CA THR A 182 -15.28 4.34 7.95
C THR A 182 -13.99 3.76 8.54
N GLN A 183 -14.07 3.08 9.68
CA GLN A 183 -12.97 2.36 10.31
C GLN A 183 -13.08 0.87 9.99
N GLU A 184 -12.34 0.40 8.99
CA GLU A 184 -12.32 -1.02 8.63
C GLU A 184 -11.24 -1.75 9.48
N VAL A 185 -11.61 -2.87 10.13
CA VAL A 185 -10.73 -3.62 11.04
C VAL A 185 -9.88 -4.63 10.27
N VAL A 186 -8.56 -4.50 10.37
CA VAL A 186 -7.46 -5.23 9.68
C VAL A 186 -6.20 -5.11 10.58
N THR A 187 -5.03 -5.53 10.11
CA THR A 187 -3.71 -5.38 10.75
C THR A 187 -3.52 -4.00 11.39
N GLN A 188 -3.11 -3.98 12.67
CA GLN A 188 -3.06 -2.76 13.49
C GLN A 188 -1.67 -2.14 13.64
N TYR A 189 -0.60 -2.89 13.34
CA TYR A 189 0.79 -2.49 13.62
C TYR A 189 1.22 -1.17 12.97
N TYR A 190 0.59 -0.81 11.84
CA TYR A 190 0.90 0.37 11.04
C TYR A 190 -0.19 1.46 11.14
N ARG A 191 -1.19 1.28 12.01
CA ARG A 191 -2.29 2.25 12.16
C ARG A 191 -1.85 3.46 12.96
N ALA A 192 -2.25 4.63 12.46
CA ALA A 192 -2.01 5.90 13.13
C ALA A 192 -2.78 6.03 14.45
N PRO A 193 -2.23 6.76 15.45
CA PRO A 193 -2.82 6.89 16.78
C PRO A 193 -4.24 7.47 16.73
N GLU A 194 -4.52 8.42 15.84
CA GLU A 194 -5.86 9.00 15.67
C GLU A 194 -6.90 7.95 15.24
N ILE A 195 -6.52 6.96 14.42
CA ILE A 195 -7.41 5.85 14.04
C ILE A 195 -7.66 4.94 15.25
N LEU A 196 -6.61 4.63 16.02
CA LEU A 196 -6.70 3.81 17.23
C LEU A 196 -7.51 4.48 18.34
N MET A 197 -7.46 5.81 18.42
CA MET A 197 -8.23 6.63 19.38
C MET A 197 -9.66 6.94 18.91
N GLY A 198 -10.09 6.39 17.77
CA GLY A 198 -11.47 6.50 17.32
C GLY A 198 -11.81 7.83 16.65
N ALA A 199 -10.84 8.51 16.04
CA ALA A 199 -11.09 9.73 15.28
C ALA A 199 -12.11 9.47 14.16
N ARG A 200 -13.05 10.41 14.03
CA ARG A 200 -14.17 10.37 13.09
C ARG A 200 -13.79 10.85 11.70
N HIS A 201 -12.75 11.67 11.62
CA HIS A 201 -12.18 12.23 10.40
C HIS A 201 -10.66 12.08 10.49
N TYR A 202 -10.02 11.85 9.35
CA TYR A 202 -8.58 11.67 9.24
C TYR A 202 -8.10 12.01 7.83
N SER A 203 -6.84 12.43 7.72
CA SER A 203 -6.22 12.98 6.51
C SER A 203 -5.15 12.04 5.94
N ALA A 204 -4.44 12.50 4.91
CA ALA A 204 -3.23 11.88 4.36
C ALA A 204 -2.15 11.55 5.40
N ALA A 205 -2.16 12.21 6.56
CA ALA A 205 -1.22 11.97 7.65
C ALA A 205 -1.25 10.51 8.14
N VAL A 206 -2.38 9.79 8.01
CA VAL A 206 -2.45 8.37 8.43
C VAL A 206 -1.50 7.49 7.65
N ASP A 207 -1.33 7.75 6.35
CA ASP A 207 -0.42 6.98 5.50
C ASP A 207 1.04 7.31 5.85
N VAL A 208 1.35 8.58 6.18
CA VAL A 208 2.70 8.98 6.60
C VAL A 208 3.10 8.31 7.92
N TRP A 209 2.18 8.17 8.86
CA TRP A 209 2.41 7.38 10.08
C TRP A 209 2.79 5.93 9.73
N SER A 210 2.02 5.29 8.85
CA SER A 210 2.31 3.93 8.42
C SER A 210 3.69 3.82 7.78
N VAL A 211 4.10 4.81 6.97
CA VAL A 211 5.47 4.87 6.43
C VAL A 211 6.51 5.02 7.53
N GLY A 212 6.27 5.82 8.57
CA GLY A 212 7.15 5.91 9.74
C GLY A 212 7.36 4.54 10.42
N CYS A 213 6.27 3.78 10.65
CA CYS A 213 6.38 2.41 11.17
C CYS A 213 7.22 1.50 10.27
N ILE A 214 6.99 1.55 8.95
CA ILE A 214 7.74 0.75 7.96
C ILE A 214 9.20 1.18 7.92
N PHE A 215 9.49 2.47 8.03
CA PHE A 215 10.85 2.98 8.04
C PHE A 215 11.62 2.51 9.29
N GLY A 216 11.00 2.57 10.46
CA GLY A 216 11.56 1.96 11.68
C GLY A 216 11.79 0.45 11.54
N GLU A 217 10.88 -0.26 10.86
CA GLU A 217 11.02 -1.69 10.59
C GLU A 217 12.12 -2.00 9.56
N LEU A 218 12.33 -1.15 8.54
CA LEU A 218 13.45 -1.27 7.61
C LEU A 218 14.79 -1.09 8.32
N LEU A 219 14.88 -0.13 9.26
CA LEU A 219 16.08 0.11 10.06
C LEU A 219 16.36 -1.02 11.05
N GLY A 220 15.32 -1.54 11.72
CA GLY A 220 15.46 -2.52 12.81
C GLY A 220 15.22 -3.98 12.44
N ARG A 221 14.78 -4.27 11.21
CA ARG A 221 14.39 -5.61 10.71
C ARG A 221 13.30 -6.31 11.54
N ARG A 222 12.54 -5.55 12.32
CA ARG A 222 11.46 -6.02 13.20
C ARG A 222 10.32 -5.00 13.21
N ILE A 223 9.09 -5.50 13.32
CA ILE A 223 7.90 -4.65 13.43
C ILE A 223 8.10 -3.67 14.59
N LEU A 224 7.96 -2.37 14.32
CA LEU A 224 8.24 -1.32 15.30
C LEU A 224 7.29 -1.36 16.51
N PHE A 225 6.00 -1.58 16.24
CA PHE A 225 4.94 -1.67 17.25
C PHE A 225 4.12 -2.95 17.05
N GLN A 226 4.56 -4.05 17.65
CA GLN A 226 3.90 -5.35 17.51
C GLN A 226 2.92 -5.60 18.68
N ALA A 227 1.65 -5.23 18.52
CA ALA A 227 0.64 -5.37 19.56
C ALA A 227 -0.50 -6.35 19.22
N GLN A 228 -1.01 -7.04 20.23
CA GLN A 228 -2.15 -7.97 20.11
C GLN A 228 -3.51 -7.27 20.12
N SER A 229 -3.59 -6.00 20.57
CA SER A 229 -4.84 -5.24 20.60
C SER A 229 -4.64 -3.75 20.29
N PRO A 230 -5.69 -3.01 19.89
CA PRO A 230 -5.58 -1.57 19.61
C PRO A 230 -5.13 -0.76 20.83
N VAL A 231 -5.54 -1.21 22.03
CA VAL A 231 -5.14 -0.60 23.29
C VAL A 231 -3.65 -0.80 23.52
N GLN A 232 -3.16 -2.04 23.40
CA GLN A 232 -1.73 -2.33 23.53
C GLN A 232 -0.90 -1.61 22.45
N GLN A 233 -1.44 -1.43 21.24
CA GLN A 233 -0.80 -0.66 20.18
C GLN A 233 -0.57 0.80 20.63
N LEU A 234 -1.57 1.45 21.24
CA LEU A 234 -1.43 2.80 21.80
C LEU A 234 -0.43 2.84 22.97
N GLU A 235 -0.36 1.79 23.78
CA GLU A 235 0.61 1.69 24.87
C GLU A 235 2.05 1.66 24.36
N LEU A 236 2.35 0.82 23.35
CA LEU A 236 3.67 0.75 22.73
C LEU A 236 4.06 2.07 22.07
N ILE A 237 3.11 2.74 21.42
CA ILE A 237 3.33 4.08 20.84
C ILE A 237 3.69 5.08 21.95
N THR A 238 2.95 5.06 23.06
CA THR A 238 3.17 5.94 24.22
C THR A 238 4.50 5.67 24.92
N GLU A 239 4.98 4.42 24.90
CA GLU A 239 6.29 4.06 25.45
C GLU A 239 7.45 4.69 24.68
N LEU A 240 7.30 4.84 23.36
CA LEU A 240 8.30 5.49 22.54
C LEU A 240 8.16 7.02 22.56
N LEU A 241 6.96 7.52 22.29
CA LEU A 241 6.69 8.94 22.03
C LEU A 241 6.33 9.75 23.29
N GLY A 242 6.22 9.09 24.44
CA GLY A 242 5.72 9.68 25.68
C GLY A 242 4.20 9.86 25.69
N THR A 243 3.67 10.32 26.82
CA THR A 243 2.23 10.59 26.96
C THR A 243 1.82 11.80 26.09
N PRO A 244 0.83 11.65 25.20
CA PRO A 244 0.37 12.76 24.37
C PRO A 244 -0.34 13.83 25.21
N SER A 245 -0.23 15.08 24.79
CA SER A 245 -0.97 16.19 25.40
C SER A 245 -2.45 16.15 25.00
N LEU A 246 -3.28 16.97 25.67
CA LEU A 246 -4.69 17.15 25.27
C LEU A 246 -4.84 17.68 23.84
N GLU A 247 -3.91 18.54 23.42
CA GLU A 247 -3.88 19.10 22.07
C GLU A 247 -3.61 18.02 21.03
N ASP A 248 -2.66 17.12 21.32
CA ASP A 248 -2.34 15.98 20.46
C ASP A 248 -3.52 14.99 20.32
N MET A 249 -4.41 14.95 21.33
CA MET A 249 -5.60 14.10 21.37
C MET A 249 -6.90 14.84 21.04
N ARG A 250 -6.85 15.98 20.35
CA ARG A 250 -8.07 16.76 20.03
C ARG A 250 -9.12 15.96 19.26
N HIS A 251 -8.67 15.06 18.37
CA HIS A 251 -9.52 14.22 17.52
C HIS A 251 -9.93 12.89 18.17
N ALA A 252 -9.40 12.58 19.36
CA ALA A 252 -9.69 11.32 20.05
C ALA A 252 -11.14 11.27 20.55
N CYS A 253 -11.73 10.07 20.58
CA CYS A 253 -13.01 9.86 21.26
C CYS A 253 -12.84 9.98 22.78
N GLU A 254 -13.94 10.26 23.49
CA GLU A 254 -13.93 10.47 24.95
C GLU A 254 -13.37 9.25 25.71
N GLY A 255 -13.71 8.04 25.28
CA GLY A 255 -13.22 6.81 25.87
C GLY A 255 -11.70 6.65 25.75
N ALA A 256 -11.14 6.89 24.55
CA ALA A 256 -9.71 6.79 24.31
C ALA A 256 -8.93 7.87 25.07
N ARG A 257 -9.42 9.12 25.07
CA ARG A 257 -8.82 10.23 25.82
C ARG A 257 -8.80 9.94 27.32
N SER A 258 -9.92 9.50 27.88
CA SER A 258 -10.03 9.14 29.29
C SER A 258 -9.08 7.99 29.66
N HIS A 259 -8.96 6.98 28.79
CA HIS A 259 -8.04 5.87 29.00
C HIS A 259 -6.57 6.32 29.02
N MET A 260 -6.16 7.22 28.13
CA MET A 260 -4.79 7.76 28.09
C MET A 260 -4.46 8.61 29.31
N LEU A 261 -5.37 9.50 29.73
CA LEU A 261 -5.14 10.43 30.84
C LEU A 261 -5.13 9.76 32.22
N ARG A 262 -5.75 8.59 32.38
CA ARG A 262 -5.73 7.82 33.65
C ARG A 262 -4.38 7.19 33.95
N ARG A 263 -3.48 7.11 32.97
CA ARG A 263 -2.18 6.46 33.12
C ARG A 263 -1.14 7.44 33.65
N ALA A 264 -0.13 6.91 34.33
CA ALA A 264 1.01 7.71 34.74
C ALA A 264 1.71 8.33 33.51
N PRO A 265 2.04 9.64 33.52
CA PRO A 265 2.77 10.27 32.44
C PRO A 265 4.11 9.57 32.17
N LYS A 266 4.40 9.29 30.90
CA LYS A 266 5.67 8.71 30.43
C LYS A 266 6.48 9.76 29.66
N PRO A 267 7.80 9.88 29.90
CA PRO A 267 8.67 10.72 29.10
C PRO A 267 8.89 10.12 27.70
N ARG A 268 9.40 10.92 26.77
CA ARG A 268 9.82 10.45 25.44
C ARG A 268 11.05 9.56 25.55
N SER A 269 11.11 8.47 24.78
CA SER A 269 12.24 7.52 24.75
C SER A 269 12.81 7.37 23.33
N LEU A 270 13.13 8.50 22.69
CA LEU A 270 13.59 8.52 21.29
C LEU A 270 15.00 7.94 21.11
N THR A 271 15.79 7.82 22.18
CA THR A 271 17.10 7.16 22.17
C THR A 271 17.00 5.70 21.72
N ALA A 272 15.86 5.04 21.96
CA ALA A 272 15.61 3.70 21.47
C ALA A 272 15.70 3.59 19.93
N LEU A 273 15.37 4.65 19.19
CA LEU A 273 15.43 4.66 17.73
C LEU A 273 16.88 4.59 17.20
N TYR A 274 17.82 5.21 17.89
CA TYR A 274 19.25 5.14 17.55
C TYR A 274 19.84 3.73 17.74
N THR A 275 19.18 2.89 18.55
CA THR A 275 19.61 1.51 18.81
C THR A 275 19.04 0.49 17.83
N LEU A 276 18.23 0.92 16.85
CA LEU A 276 17.60 0.01 15.89
C LEU A 276 18.65 -0.72 15.03
N SER A 277 19.64 0.01 14.53
CA SER A 277 20.80 -0.53 13.80
C SER A 277 21.84 0.55 13.55
N THR A 278 22.98 0.18 12.97
CA THR A 278 24.02 1.12 12.50
C THR A 278 23.54 2.03 11.36
N HIS A 279 22.39 1.73 10.73
CA HIS A 279 21.79 2.58 9.69
C HIS A 279 20.87 3.67 10.26
N ALA A 280 20.58 3.66 11.57
CA ALA A 280 19.80 4.68 12.25
C ALA A 280 20.65 5.94 12.53
N THR A 281 21.08 6.61 11.45
CA THR A 281 21.82 7.88 11.54
C THR A 281 20.96 8.99 12.13
N HIS A 282 21.57 10.12 12.49
CA HIS A 282 20.85 11.27 13.01
C HIS A 282 19.75 11.75 12.05
N GLU A 283 20.03 11.81 10.75
CA GLU A 283 19.06 12.21 9.72
C GLU A 283 17.94 11.17 9.56
N ALA A 284 18.26 9.88 9.69
CA ALA A 284 17.27 8.80 9.65
C ALA A 284 16.29 8.93 10.83
N VAL A 285 16.83 9.05 12.04
CA VAL A 285 16.03 9.15 13.27
C VAL A 285 15.26 10.47 13.28
N HIS A 286 15.85 11.57 12.79
CA HIS A 286 15.16 12.86 12.68
C HIS A 286 13.92 12.77 11.79
N LEU A 287 14.05 12.24 10.57
CA LEU A 287 12.91 12.03 9.68
C LEU A 287 11.86 11.08 10.30
N LEU A 288 12.33 9.99 10.92
CA LEU A 288 11.44 9.03 11.59
C LEU A 288 10.63 9.69 12.71
N CYS A 289 11.26 10.56 13.52
CA CYS A 289 10.56 11.32 14.57
C CYS A 289 9.53 12.30 14.00
N GLN A 290 9.78 12.88 12.82
CA GLN A 290 8.84 13.77 12.14
C GLN A 290 7.64 13.02 11.54
N MET A 291 7.80 11.74 11.18
CA MET A 291 6.70 10.85 10.75
C MET A 291 5.89 10.30 11.93
N LEU A 292 6.55 10.00 13.05
CA LEU A 292 5.94 9.43 14.25
C LEU A 292 5.51 10.53 15.23
N VAL A 293 4.48 11.28 14.85
CA VAL A 293 3.87 12.35 15.65
C VAL A 293 2.42 12.00 15.96
N PHE A 294 2.00 12.17 17.23
CA PHE A 294 0.61 11.90 17.65
C PHE A 294 -0.39 12.79 16.92
N ASP A 295 -0.16 14.10 16.97
CA ASP A 295 -0.98 15.08 16.29
C ASP A 295 -0.81 14.97 14.76
N PRO A 296 -1.87 14.59 14.01
CA PRO A 296 -1.77 14.44 12.56
C PRO A 296 -1.52 15.76 11.83
N ASP A 297 -1.86 16.92 12.40
CA ASP A 297 -1.64 18.22 11.76
C ASP A 297 -0.22 18.76 12.01
N LYS A 298 0.49 18.21 12.99
CA LYS A 298 1.93 18.47 13.23
C LYS A 298 2.84 17.43 12.58
N ARG A 299 2.27 16.33 12.07
CA ARG A 299 3.00 15.26 11.40
C ARG A 299 3.52 15.76 10.05
N ILE A 300 4.75 15.40 9.69
CA ILE A 300 5.35 15.82 8.41
C ILE A 300 4.46 15.40 7.24
N SER A 301 4.31 16.27 6.24
CA SER A 301 3.60 15.91 5.02
C SER A 301 4.47 14.99 4.15
N VAL A 302 3.87 14.26 3.20
CA VAL A 302 4.64 13.47 2.23
C VAL A 302 5.57 14.33 1.37
N ILE A 303 5.18 15.58 1.10
CA ILE A 303 5.96 16.54 0.32
C ILE A 303 7.20 16.97 1.10
N ASP A 304 7.02 17.34 2.37
CA ASP A 304 8.13 17.75 3.24
C ASP A 304 9.05 16.57 3.58
N ALA A 305 8.50 15.36 3.74
CA ALA A 305 9.28 14.15 3.91
C ALA A 305 10.13 13.84 2.67
N LEU A 306 9.59 14.07 1.46
CA LEU A 306 10.35 13.98 0.22
C LEU A 306 11.42 15.06 0.10
N ALA A 307 11.27 16.22 0.74
CA ALA A 307 12.27 17.28 0.77
C ALA A 307 13.33 17.11 1.87
N HIS A 308 13.16 16.11 2.75
CA HIS A 308 14.08 15.88 3.86
C HIS A 308 15.44 15.34 3.37
N PRO A 309 16.59 15.85 3.90
CA PRO A 309 17.94 15.49 3.42
C PRO A 309 18.24 13.98 3.40
N TYR A 310 17.71 13.22 4.35
CA TYR A 310 17.86 11.75 4.38
C TYR A 310 17.43 11.06 3.07
N VAL A 311 16.46 11.64 2.36
CA VAL A 311 15.84 11.07 1.16
C VAL A 311 16.64 11.40 -0.12
N ASP A 312 17.56 12.36 -0.08
CA ASP A 312 18.26 12.87 -1.26
C ASP A 312 19.09 11.81 -1.99
N GLU A 313 19.86 11.01 -1.26
CA GLU A 313 20.64 9.92 -1.85
C GLU A 313 19.74 8.82 -2.45
N GLY A 314 18.61 8.53 -1.79
CA GLY A 314 17.61 7.58 -2.31
C GLY A 314 16.98 8.07 -3.62
N ARG A 315 16.64 9.37 -3.68
CA ARG A 315 16.15 10.04 -4.90
C ARG A 315 17.20 9.97 -6.01
N LEU A 316 18.43 10.38 -5.73
CA LEU A 316 19.50 10.40 -6.71
C LEU A 316 19.78 9.00 -7.26
N ARG A 317 19.85 7.99 -6.41
CA ARG A 317 20.09 6.60 -6.83
C ARG A 317 18.96 6.08 -7.70
N TYR A 318 17.71 6.29 -7.30
CA TYR A 318 16.55 5.88 -8.09
C TYR A 318 16.59 6.49 -9.50
N HIS A 319 16.83 7.81 -9.61
CA HIS A 319 16.87 8.51 -10.89
C HIS A 319 18.14 8.28 -11.71
N SER A 320 19.19 7.72 -11.11
CA SER A 320 20.44 7.41 -11.80
C SER A 320 20.47 6.02 -12.44
N CYS A 321 19.64 5.06 -11.99
CA CYS A 321 19.69 3.71 -12.57
C CYS A 321 18.39 2.89 -12.54
N MET A 322 17.31 3.36 -11.91
CA MET A 322 16.13 2.52 -11.68
C MET A 322 14.86 3.02 -12.39
N CYS A 323 14.70 4.34 -12.48
CA CYS A 323 13.51 4.95 -13.06
C CYS A 323 13.43 4.76 -14.58
N LYS A 324 12.22 4.86 -15.12
CA LYS A 324 11.97 4.92 -16.58
C LYS A 324 11.91 6.34 -17.11
N CYS A 325 11.80 7.35 -16.24
CA CYS A 325 11.70 8.77 -16.63
C CYS A 325 13.04 9.45 -16.97
N CYS A 326 14.18 8.85 -16.59
CA CYS A 326 15.52 9.34 -16.94
C CYS A 326 16.20 8.35 -17.90
N TYR A 327 17.07 8.84 -18.78
CA TYR A 327 17.73 8.00 -19.79
C TYR A 327 19.17 8.45 -20.07
N THR A 328 20.02 7.54 -20.54
CA THR A 328 21.39 7.86 -20.97
C THR A 328 21.41 8.05 -22.48
N THR A 329 21.93 9.19 -22.94
CA THR A 329 22.10 9.50 -24.37
C THR A 329 23.19 8.61 -25.00
N SER A 330 23.23 8.56 -26.33
CA SER A 330 24.31 7.87 -27.07
C SER A 330 25.72 8.39 -26.74
N ALA A 331 25.84 9.64 -26.30
CA ALA A 331 27.08 10.25 -25.84
C ALA A 331 27.45 9.88 -24.39
N GLY A 332 26.72 8.98 -23.74
CA GLY A 332 26.97 8.55 -22.35
C GLY A 332 26.49 9.51 -21.27
N MET A 333 25.86 10.63 -21.63
CA MET A 333 25.36 11.62 -20.67
C MET A 333 23.94 11.25 -20.18
N ARG A 334 23.76 11.17 -18.86
CA ARG A 334 22.47 10.92 -18.20
C ARG A 334 21.59 12.18 -18.27
N GLN A 335 20.41 12.04 -18.84
CA GLN A 335 19.36 13.05 -18.87
C GLN A 335 18.36 12.76 -17.76
N TYR A 336 18.19 13.71 -16.85
CA TYR A 336 17.27 13.62 -15.72
C TYR A 336 15.90 14.22 -16.09
N THR A 337 14.84 13.66 -15.54
CA THR A 337 13.49 14.25 -15.64
C THR A 337 13.46 15.63 -14.98
N GLY A 338 12.63 16.54 -15.51
CA GLY A 338 12.39 17.85 -14.89
C GLY A 338 11.49 17.77 -13.65
N GLU A 339 10.74 16.68 -13.50
CA GLU A 339 9.86 16.43 -12.35
C GLU A 339 10.17 15.05 -11.76
N PHE A 340 10.88 15.03 -10.62
CA PHE A 340 11.28 13.79 -9.96
C PHE A 340 10.11 13.07 -9.30
N GLU A 341 9.20 13.81 -8.67
CA GLU A 341 8.03 13.26 -7.97
C GLU A 341 6.72 13.77 -8.60
N PRO A 342 6.25 13.20 -9.71
CA PRO A 342 5.08 13.71 -10.42
C PRO A 342 3.78 13.56 -9.62
N SER A 343 2.89 14.53 -9.77
CA SER A 343 1.52 14.47 -9.27
C SER A 343 0.55 13.81 -10.26
N ALA A 344 -0.60 13.33 -9.76
CA ALA A 344 -1.68 12.85 -10.61
C ALA A 344 -2.28 14.01 -11.40
N THR A 345 -2.58 13.78 -12.67
CA THR A 345 -3.15 14.81 -13.57
C THR A 345 -4.58 15.17 -13.21
N GLN A 346 -5.31 14.27 -12.53
CA GLN A 346 -6.69 14.47 -12.13
C GLN A 346 -6.99 13.73 -10.82
N ALA A 347 -7.95 14.24 -10.05
CA ALA A 347 -8.48 13.56 -8.87
C ALA A 347 -9.26 12.29 -9.26
N PHE A 348 -9.29 11.30 -8.37
CA PHE A 348 -10.05 10.07 -8.59
C PHE A 348 -11.55 10.29 -8.31
N ASP A 349 -12.41 9.91 -9.26
CA ASP A 349 -13.87 9.97 -9.12
C ASP A 349 -14.41 8.74 -8.37
N ASP A 350 -15.04 8.95 -7.21
CA ASP A 350 -15.71 7.93 -6.40
C ASP A 350 -17.25 7.98 -6.48
N LEU A 351 -17.86 8.81 -7.33
CA LEU A 351 -19.32 8.93 -7.45
C LEU A 351 -19.98 7.60 -7.78
N TRP A 352 -19.29 6.70 -8.49
CA TRP A 352 -19.76 5.37 -8.79
C TRP A 352 -19.97 4.51 -7.54
N GLU A 353 -19.19 4.72 -6.47
CA GLU A 353 -19.28 3.97 -5.22
C GLU A 353 -20.55 4.32 -4.43
N ARG A 354 -20.97 5.59 -4.48
CA ARG A 354 -22.23 6.08 -3.91
C ARG A 354 -23.44 5.56 -4.69
N LYS A 355 -23.31 5.46 -6.02
CA LYS A 355 -24.35 4.92 -6.92
C LYS A 355 -24.50 3.40 -6.85
N LEU A 356 -23.56 2.69 -6.24
CA LEU A 356 -23.67 1.24 -6.00
C LEU A 356 -24.40 1.00 -4.67
N THR A 357 -25.72 0.81 -4.74
CA THR A 357 -26.57 0.57 -3.57
C THR A 357 -27.04 -0.88 -3.45
N SER A 358 -26.91 -1.69 -4.50
CA SER A 358 -27.25 -3.12 -4.44
C SER A 358 -26.32 -4.01 -5.28
N VAL A 359 -26.18 -5.28 -4.88
CA VAL A 359 -25.39 -6.29 -5.61
C VAL A 359 -25.98 -6.55 -7.02
N GLN A 360 -27.29 -6.35 -7.22
CA GLN A 360 -27.93 -6.48 -8.53
C GLN A 360 -27.46 -5.39 -9.52
N GLN A 361 -27.27 -4.15 -9.06
CA GLN A 361 -26.68 -3.08 -9.88
C GLN A 361 -25.22 -3.37 -10.25
N VAL A 362 -24.46 -3.99 -9.33
CA VAL A 362 -23.09 -4.45 -9.58
C VAL A 362 -23.07 -5.48 -10.72
N LYS A 363 -23.98 -6.47 -10.69
CA LYS A 363 -24.15 -7.48 -11.75
C LYS A 363 -24.60 -6.85 -13.08
N GLY A 364 -25.48 -5.84 -13.04
CA GLY A 364 -26.00 -5.15 -14.22
C GLY A 364 -24.99 -4.26 -14.94
N LYS A 365 -24.14 -3.51 -14.21
CA LYS A 365 -23.08 -2.68 -14.81
C LYS A 365 -22.01 -3.51 -15.52
N ARG A 366 -21.72 -4.73 -15.03
CA ARG A 366 -20.78 -5.67 -15.67
C ARG A 366 -21.26 -6.15 -17.04
N ARG A 367 -22.57 -6.15 -17.34
CA ARG A 367 -23.09 -6.55 -18.66
C ARG A 367 -22.97 -5.47 -19.74
N LYS A 368 -22.59 -4.24 -19.38
CA LYS A 368 -22.57 -3.06 -20.28
C LYS A 368 -21.17 -2.51 -20.55
N SER A 369 -20.13 -3.11 -19.96
CA SER A 369 -18.72 -2.70 -20.04
C SER A 369 -17.87 -3.87 -20.47
#